data_AF-A0A7C3BG84-F1
#
_entry.id   AF-A0A7C3BG84-F1
#
_cell.length_a   1.000
_cell.length_b   1.000
_cell.length_c   1.000
_cell.angle_alpha   90.00
_cell.angle_beta   90.00
_cell.angle_gamma   90.00
#
_symmetry.space_group_name_H-M   'P 1'
#
loop_
_entity.id
_entity.type
_entity.pdbx_description
1 polymer ?
#
loop_
_entity_poly.entity_id
_entity_poly.type
_entity_poly.pdbx_seq_one_letter_code
_entity_poly.pdbx_strand_id
1 'polypeptide(L)'
;DTDTNVIVIAATNRPDILDPALLRPGRFDRQVVMDRPDVKGREAIFRIHARGKPIARDVRFEVLARLTPGYVGADIENVINEAAILAARRNKRFITMAELQEAIERVRMGPERRSRLLTPKEKEIISYHEAGHAVVNYYMKYTDPVQKVTIVPRGMAGGYVMPLPDEDAIENRSRFRDMMAFLLGGRAAEEIVFGNPTTGASNDLEQVTRLARAMVTSLGMSERLGPLTFGQREEMVFLGREISEQRNYSEEVAEIIDDEVRRLITEAHQRALKVLREHRDKLELLAKRLMEVETVSGSEFYALMSGRMEEASTPAS
;
A
#
# COMPACT_ATOMS: atom_id res chain seq x y z
N ASP A 1 55.61 19.69 -1.78
CA ASP A 1 54.66 18.84 -2.53
C ASP A 1 53.61 18.25 -1.63
N THR A 2 52.48 18.93 -1.49
CA THR A 2 51.23 18.35 -0.94
C THR A 2 50.05 18.80 -1.79
N ASP A 3 50.21 18.74 -3.11
CA ASP A 3 49.14 19.01 -4.09
C ASP A 3 48.46 17.71 -4.54
N THR A 4 47.92 16.95 -3.58
CA THR A 4 47.02 15.85 -3.92
C THR A 4 45.58 16.28 -3.71
N ASN A 5 44.98 16.85 -4.76
CA ASN A 5 43.56 17.17 -4.85
C ASN A 5 42.73 15.88 -5.06
N VAL A 6 42.80 14.93 -4.12
CA VAL A 6 42.05 13.68 -4.18
C VAL A 6 40.84 13.76 -3.25
N ILE A 7 39.65 13.63 -3.82
CA ILE A 7 38.39 13.53 -3.07
C ILE A 7 37.96 12.06 -3.08
N VAL A 8 37.78 11.48 -1.89
CA VAL A 8 37.29 10.10 -1.73
C VAL A 8 35.81 10.14 -1.37
N ILE A 9 34.99 9.44 -2.14
CA ILE A 9 33.54 9.32 -1.92
C ILE A 9 33.19 7.84 -1.70
N ALA A 10 32.34 7.58 -0.72
CA ALA A 10 31.80 6.26 -0.42
C ALA A 10 30.28 6.35 -0.19
N ALA A 11 29.56 5.24 -0.39
CA ALA A 11 28.14 5.13 -0.11
C ALA A 11 27.86 3.88 0.72
N THR A 12 26.97 3.99 1.70
CA THR A 12 26.49 2.87 2.51
C THR A 12 25.01 3.06 2.83
N ASN A 13 24.26 1.96 2.89
CA ASN A 13 22.89 1.95 3.43
C ASN A 13 22.87 1.69 4.94
N ARG A 14 24.04 1.40 5.54
CA ARG A 14 24.21 1.05 6.95
C ARG A 14 25.38 1.84 7.55
N PRO A 15 25.16 3.11 7.93
CA PRO A 15 26.19 3.90 8.61
C PRO A 15 26.45 3.41 10.05
N ASP A 16 25.47 2.72 10.65
CA ASP A 16 25.49 2.17 12.01
C ASP A 16 26.57 1.10 12.23
N ILE A 17 26.95 0.35 11.20
CA ILE A 17 27.96 -0.71 11.28
C ILE A 17 29.38 -0.25 10.91
N LEU A 18 29.53 1.00 10.47
CA LEU A 18 30.84 1.51 10.10
C LEU A 18 31.72 1.65 11.34
N ASP A 19 32.99 1.28 11.21
CA ASP A 19 33.98 1.57 12.25
C ASP A 19 33.99 3.09 12.53
N PRO A 20 33.69 3.53 13.77
CA PRO A 20 33.70 4.94 14.12
C PRO A 20 35.03 5.65 13.80
N ALA A 21 36.13 4.90 13.70
CA ALA A 21 37.41 5.44 13.28
C ALA A 21 37.39 5.99 11.84
N LEU A 22 36.58 5.43 10.94
CA LEU A 22 36.43 5.92 9.55
C LEU A 22 35.74 7.28 9.48
N LEU A 23 34.91 7.61 10.46
CA LEU A 23 34.11 8.83 10.52
C LEU A 23 34.82 10.00 11.24
N ARG A 24 36.09 9.81 11.63
CA ARG A 24 36.88 10.84 12.31
C ARG A 24 37.37 11.91 11.32
N PRO A 25 37.58 13.16 11.79
CA PRO A 25 38.14 14.26 10.99
C PRO A 25 39.39 13.85 10.19
N GLY A 26 39.46 14.24 8.91
CA GLY A 26 40.54 13.86 7.99
C GLY A 26 40.36 12.50 7.28
N ARG A 27 39.20 11.85 7.46
CA ARG A 27 38.77 10.63 6.74
C ARG A 27 37.42 10.89 6.07
N PHE A 28 36.37 10.14 6.42
CA PHE A 28 34.99 10.44 6.01
C PHE A 28 34.33 11.36 7.02
N ASP A 29 34.78 12.61 7.06
CA ASP A 29 34.32 13.62 8.00
C ASP A 29 33.08 14.40 7.54
N ARG A 30 32.70 14.24 6.26
CA ARG A 30 31.46 14.74 5.68
C ARG A 30 30.51 13.60 5.38
N GLN A 31 29.32 13.69 5.97
CA GLN A 31 28.21 12.80 5.69
C GLN A 31 27.11 13.59 4.98
N VAL A 32 26.66 13.05 3.85
CA VAL A 32 25.51 13.57 3.12
C VAL A 32 24.47 12.47 3.11
N VAL A 33 23.39 12.67 3.86
CA VAL A 33 22.28 11.72 3.89
C VAL A 33 21.45 11.94 2.63
N MET A 34 21.24 10.87 1.87
CA MET A 34 20.34 10.88 0.72
C MET A 34 19.02 10.26 1.14
N ASP A 35 18.07 11.13 1.49
CA ASP A 35 16.72 10.71 1.82
C ASP A 35 15.99 10.16 0.60
N ARG A 36 14.93 9.38 0.86
CA ARG A 36 14.04 8.93 -0.21
C ARG A 36 13.39 10.15 -0.88
N PRO A 37 13.18 10.11 -2.21
CA PRO A 37 12.60 11.24 -2.91
C PRO A 37 11.12 11.45 -2.51
N ASP A 38 10.77 12.71 -2.29
CA ASP A 38 9.38 13.17 -2.14
C ASP A 38 8.63 13.09 -3.48
N VAL A 39 7.35 13.45 -3.51
CA VAL A 39 6.52 13.43 -4.73
C VAL A 39 7.18 14.23 -5.87
N LYS A 40 7.71 15.42 -5.60
CA LYS A 40 8.36 16.28 -6.61
C LYS A 40 9.67 15.68 -7.10
N GLY A 41 10.46 15.12 -6.20
CA GLY A 41 11.69 14.39 -6.49
C GLY A 41 11.42 13.19 -7.39
N ARG A 42 10.40 12.39 -7.07
CA ARG A 42 9.98 11.26 -7.91
C ARG A 42 9.49 11.71 -9.28
N GLU A 43 8.73 12.81 -9.38
CA GLU A 43 8.34 13.38 -10.67
C GLU A 43 9.56 13.77 -11.51
N ALA A 44 10.56 14.43 -10.90
CA ALA A 44 11.80 14.80 -11.58
C ALA A 44 12.59 13.56 -12.04
N ILE A 45 12.69 12.53 -11.19
CA ILE A 45 13.32 11.24 -11.52
C ILE A 45 12.60 10.58 -12.70
N PHE A 46 11.26 10.52 -12.68
CA PHE A 46 10.46 10.02 -13.80
C PHE A 46 10.79 10.76 -15.10
N ARG A 47 10.85 12.10 -15.05
CA ARG A 47 11.22 12.93 -16.21
C ARG A 47 12.64 12.65 -16.70
N ILE A 48 13.60 12.40 -15.80
CA ILE A 48 14.99 12.06 -16.15
C ILE A 48 15.03 10.72 -16.89
N HIS A 49 14.43 9.66 -16.32
CA HIS A 49 14.45 8.33 -16.94
C HIS A 49 13.54 8.20 -18.18
N ALA A 50 12.62 9.16 -18.38
CA ALA A 50 11.84 9.30 -19.60
C ALA A 50 12.61 9.92 -20.77
N ARG A 51 13.74 10.62 -20.53
CA ARG A 51 14.51 11.28 -21.60
C ARG A 51 15.02 10.25 -22.62
N GLY A 52 14.86 10.55 -23.90
CA GLY A 52 15.28 9.68 -24.99
C GLY A 52 14.35 8.49 -25.26
N LYS A 53 13.26 8.31 -24.50
CA LYS A 53 12.25 7.27 -24.73
C LYS A 53 11.00 7.86 -25.41
N PRO A 54 10.30 7.10 -26.27
CA PRO A 54 9.12 7.60 -26.97
C PRO A 54 7.90 7.63 -26.02
N ILE A 55 7.85 8.59 -25.09
CA ILE A 55 6.70 8.77 -24.18
C ILE A 55 5.59 9.56 -24.89
N ALA A 56 4.33 9.17 -24.70
CA ALA A 56 3.19 9.90 -25.23
C ALA A 56 3.00 11.26 -24.53
N ARG A 57 2.45 12.25 -25.25
CA ARG A 57 2.35 13.66 -24.78
C ARG A 57 1.36 13.85 -23.63
N ASP A 58 0.41 12.95 -23.47
CA ASP A 58 -0.65 12.96 -22.45
C ASP A 58 -0.23 12.33 -21.12
N VAL A 59 1.01 11.84 -21.02
CA VAL A 59 1.55 11.27 -19.77
C VAL A 59 1.75 12.36 -18.73
N ARG A 60 1.16 12.14 -17.55
CA ARG A 60 1.26 13.03 -16.38
C ARG A 60 2.15 12.39 -15.31
N PHE A 61 3.41 12.77 -15.29
CA PHE A 61 4.39 12.23 -14.32
C PHE A 61 4.05 12.56 -12.87
N GLU A 62 3.38 13.69 -12.59
CA GLU A 62 2.90 14.03 -11.26
C GLU A 62 1.96 12.93 -10.71
N VAL A 63 1.06 12.41 -11.55
CA VAL A 63 0.13 11.34 -11.16
C VAL A 63 0.91 10.05 -10.87
N LEU A 64 1.91 9.72 -11.68
CA LEU A 64 2.75 8.53 -11.46
C LEU A 64 3.56 8.65 -10.17
N ALA A 65 4.11 9.83 -9.88
CA ALA A 65 4.87 10.08 -8.65
C ALA A 65 4.02 9.85 -7.39
N ARG A 66 2.74 10.26 -7.40
CA ARG A 66 1.79 9.99 -6.30
C ARG A 66 1.41 8.51 -6.16
N LEU A 67 1.53 7.73 -7.24
CA LEU A 67 1.24 6.29 -7.22
C LEU A 67 2.41 5.41 -6.77
N THR A 68 3.58 6.00 -6.63
CA THR A 68 4.81 5.31 -6.26
C THR A 68 5.39 5.82 -4.93
N PRO A 69 4.60 5.87 -3.84
CA PRO A 69 5.13 6.30 -2.56
C PRO A 69 6.26 5.39 -2.10
N GLY A 70 7.33 6.00 -1.60
CA GLY A 70 8.52 5.29 -1.11
C GLY A 70 9.45 4.70 -2.19
N TYR A 71 9.13 4.85 -3.48
CA TYR A 71 10.01 4.39 -4.57
C TYR A 71 11.28 5.24 -4.63
N VAL A 72 12.41 4.58 -4.88
CA VAL A 72 13.70 5.25 -5.13
C VAL A 72 14.00 5.35 -6.64
N GLY A 73 15.10 6.02 -6.99
CA GLY A 73 15.50 6.23 -8.38
C GLY A 73 15.54 4.95 -9.22
N ALA A 74 16.13 3.90 -8.67
CA ALA A 74 16.20 2.60 -9.33
C ALA A 74 14.82 1.95 -9.56
N ASP A 75 13.88 2.11 -8.63
CA ASP A 75 12.52 1.57 -8.80
C ASP A 75 11.78 2.29 -9.94
N ILE A 76 11.92 3.60 -10.01
CA ILE A 76 11.31 4.43 -11.07
C ILE A 76 11.93 4.13 -12.43
N GLU A 77 13.25 3.94 -12.49
CA GLU A 77 13.93 3.48 -13.69
C GLU A 77 13.36 2.15 -14.18
N ASN A 78 13.19 1.20 -13.26
CA ASN A 78 12.63 -0.11 -13.56
C ASN A 78 11.18 -0.01 -14.08
N VAL A 79 10.35 0.85 -13.48
CA VAL A 79 8.98 1.13 -13.97
C VAL A 79 9.00 1.60 -15.41
N ILE A 80 9.87 2.55 -15.76
CA ILE A 80 9.95 3.06 -17.13
C ILE A 80 10.42 1.96 -18.10
N ASN A 81 11.36 1.12 -17.69
CA ASN A 81 11.84 0.00 -18.50
C ASN A 81 10.74 -1.05 -18.74
N GLU A 82 9.99 -1.42 -17.70
CA GLU A 82 8.85 -2.33 -17.82
C GLU A 82 7.75 -1.74 -18.71
N ALA A 83 7.46 -0.44 -18.60
CA ALA A 83 6.51 0.24 -19.46
C ALA A 83 6.94 0.23 -20.94
N ALA A 84 8.24 0.36 -21.21
CA ALA A 84 8.79 0.26 -22.56
C ALA A 84 8.62 -1.17 -23.13
N ILE A 85 8.89 -2.19 -22.33
CA ILE A 85 8.70 -3.60 -22.72
C ILE A 85 7.21 -3.89 -22.99
N LEU A 86 6.31 -3.36 -22.16
CA LEU A 86 4.86 -3.49 -22.36
C LEU A 86 4.40 -2.81 -23.65
N ALA A 87 4.87 -1.61 -23.93
CA ALA A 87 4.57 -0.89 -25.16
C ALA A 87 5.05 -1.67 -26.39
N ALA A 88 6.29 -2.18 -26.36
CA ALA A 88 6.87 -2.98 -27.43
C ALA A 88 6.09 -4.28 -27.66
N ARG A 89 5.74 -5.02 -26.59
CA ARG A 89 4.91 -6.23 -26.67
C ARG A 89 3.54 -5.99 -27.29
N ARG A 90 2.98 -4.78 -27.12
CA ARG A 90 1.71 -4.35 -27.69
C ARG A 90 1.84 -3.70 -29.06
N ASN A 91 3.04 -3.72 -29.65
CA ASN A 91 3.36 -3.06 -30.92
C ASN A 91 2.97 -1.56 -30.93
N LYS A 92 3.06 -0.89 -29.78
CA LYS A 92 2.83 0.56 -29.67
C LYS A 92 4.10 1.33 -30.00
N ARG A 93 3.95 2.45 -30.71
CA ARG A 93 5.06 3.37 -31.01
C ARG A 93 5.47 4.25 -29.84
N PHE A 94 4.53 4.52 -28.94
CA PHE A 94 4.73 5.38 -27.77
C PHE A 94 4.33 4.64 -26.49
N ILE A 95 5.06 4.92 -25.41
CA ILE A 95 4.73 4.49 -24.04
C ILE A 95 3.64 5.44 -23.53
N THR A 96 2.44 4.92 -23.30
CA THR A 96 1.30 5.71 -22.85
C THR A 96 1.13 5.64 -21.33
N MET A 97 0.22 6.45 -20.78
CA MET A 97 -0.11 6.43 -19.35
C MET A 97 -0.52 5.03 -18.88
N ALA A 98 -1.23 4.28 -19.71
CA ALA A 98 -1.68 2.92 -19.39
C ALA A 98 -0.51 1.95 -19.18
N GLU A 99 0.52 1.98 -20.03
CA GLU A 99 1.71 1.14 -19.86
C GLU A 99 2.51 1.50 -18.61
N LEU A 100 2.57 2.80 -18.26
CA LEU A 100 3.28 3.26 -17.07
C LEU A 100 2.54 2.84 -15.78
N GLN A 101 1.21 2.98 -15.75
CA GLN A 101 0.41 2.51 -14.62
C GLN A 101 0.50 1.00 -14.45
N GLU A 102 0.40 0.24 -15.53
CA GLU A 102 0.55 -1.21 -15.50
C GLU A 102 1.96 -1.66 -15.07
N ALA A 103 2.99 -0.91 -15.47
CA ALA A 103 4.36 -1.17 -15.03
C ALA A 103 4.53 -0.93 -13.52
N ILE A 104 3.96 0.14 -12.97
CA ILE A 104 3.96 0.38 -11.51
C ILE A 104 3.31 -0.81 -10.78
N GLU A 105 2.13 -1.25 -11.25
CA GLU A 105 1.46 -2.39 -10.66
C GLU A 105 2.27 -3.67 -10.76
N ARG A 106 2.96 -3.87 -11.89
CA ARG A 106 3.79 -5.05 -12.12
C ARG A 106 5.05 -5.05 -11.24
N VAL A 107 5.67 -3.91 -11.04
CA VAL A 107 6.82 -3.77 -10.13
C VAL A 107 6.37 -3.97 -8.67
N ARG A 108 5.20 -3.44 -8.29
CA ARG A 108 4.68 -3.53 -6.92
C ARG A 108 4.14 -4.91 -6.55
N MET A 109 3.34 -5.52 -7.41
CA MET A 109 2.53 -6.71 -7.10
C MET A 109 2.87 -7.93 -7.97
N GLY A 110 3.78 -7.77 -8.92
CA GLY A 110 4.11 -8.81 -9.90
C GLY A 110 3.17 -8.81 -11.11
N PRO A 111 3.43 -9.71 -12.08
CA PRO A 111 2.67 -9.79 -13.32
C PRO A 111 1.24 -10.29 -13.08
N GLU A 112 0.36 -9.89 -14.01
CA GLU A 112 -1.01 -10.40 -14.12
C GLU A 112 -1.04 -11.90 -14.43
N ARG A 113 -1.87 -12.65 -13.71
CA ARG A 113 -1.97 -14.11 -13.83
C ARG A 113 -3.05 -14.52 -14.83
N ARG A 114 -2.83 -14.24 -16.11
CA ARG A 114 -3.78 -14.56 -17.21
C ARG A 114 -4.17 -16.03 -17.33
N SER A 115 -3.32 -16.96 -16.88
CA SER A 115 -3.59 -18.40 -16.93
C SER A 115 -4.50 -18.90 -15.80
N ARG A 116 -4.71 -18.11 -14.74
CA ARG A 116 -5.59 -18.50 -13.63
C ARG A 116 -7.03 -18.10 -13.98
N LEU A 117 -7.77 -19.03 -14.55
CA LEU A 117 -9.22 -18.89 -14.69
C LEU A 117 -9.88 -19.03 -13.32
N LEU A 118 -10.56 -17.98 -12.87
CA LEU A 118 -11.37 -18.03 -11.65
C LEU A 118 -12.68 -18.75 -11.95
N THR A 119 -13.07 -19.67 -11.07
CA THR A 119 -14.42 -20.23 -11.11
C THR A 119 -15.46 -19.12 -10.83
N PRO A 120 -16.72 -19.26 -11.28
CA PRO A 120 -17.76 -18.27 -11.01
C PRO A 120 -17.91 -17.96 -9.51
N LYS A 121 -17.76 -18.99 -8.65
CA LYS A 121 -17.83 -18.84 -7.20
C LYS A 121 -16.62 -18.11 -6.61
N GLU A 122 -15.40 -18.39 -7.09
CA GLU A 122 -14.22 -17.61 -6.68
C GLU A 122 -14.35 -16.15 -7.13
N LYS A 123 -14.82 -15.91 -8.36
CA LYS A 123 -15.04 -14.56 -8.89
C LYS A 123 -16.02 -13.79 -8.02
N GLU A 124 -17.11 -14.42 -7.61
CA GLU A 124 -18.10 -13.84 -6.70
C GLU A 124 -17.49 -13.50 -5.33
N ILE A 125 -16.80 -14.45 -4.69
CA ILE A 125 -16.17 -14.25 -3.38
C ILE A 125 -15.17 -13.08 -3.42
N ILE A 126 -14.26 -13.08 -4.41
CA ILE A 126 -13.27 -12.02 -4.56
C ILE A 126 -13.96 -10.68 -4.83
N SER A 127 -15.03 -10.65 -5.62
CA SER A 127 -15.76 -9.41 -5.90
C SER A 127 -16.36 -8.80 -4.63
N TYR A 128 -16.97 -9.62 -3.77
CA TYR A 128 -17.48 -9.13 -2.48
C TYR A 128 -16.37 -8.75 -1.51
N HIS A 129 -15.25 -9.46 -1.52
CA HIS A 129 -14.08 -9.13 -0.71
C HIS A 129 -13.51 -7.74 -1.08
N GLU A 130 -13.20 -7.51 -2.35
CA GLU A 130 -12.66 -6.23 -2.81
C GLU A 130 -13.67 -5.08 -2.68
N ALA A 131 -14.96 -5.37 -2.93
CA ALA A 131 -16.02 -4.40 -2.69
C ALA A 131 -16.13 -4.04 -1.21
N GLY A 132 -15.92 -4.98 -0.30
CA GLY A 132 -15.87 -4.76 1.15
C GLY A 132 -14.82 -3.74 1.55
N HIS A 133 -13.57 -3.91 1.09
CA HIS A 133 -12.51 -2.94 1.30
C HIS A 133 -12.87 -1.56 0.75
N ALA A 134 -13.35 -1.50 -0.49
CA ALA A 134 -13.63 -0.24 -1.17
C ALA A 134 -14.78 0.54 -0.51
N VAL A 135 -15.89 -0.12 -0.17
CA VAL A 135 -17.04 0.51 0.48
C VAL A 135 -16.66 0.99 1.87
N VAL A 136 -15.93 0.19 2.66
CA VAL A 136 -15.45 0.65 3.97
C VAL A 136 -14.56 1.87 3.82
N ASN A 137 -13.60 1.87 2.90
CA ASN A 137 -12.75 3.03 2.61
C ASN A 137 -13.58 4.29 2.34
N TYR A 138 -14.58 4.21 1.45
CA TYR A 138 -15.40 5.36 1.07
C TYR A 138 -16.12 6.04 2.25
N TYR A 139 -16.57 5.27 3.24
CA TYR A 139 -17.26 5.82 4.42
C TYR A 139 -16.32 6.17 5.58
N MET A 140 -15.04 5.85 5.50
CA MET A 140 -14.05 6.25 6.49
C MET A 140 -13.49 7.65 6.20
N LYS A 141 -13.47 8.50 7.21
CA LYS A 141 -13.08 9.92 7.07
C LYS A 141 -11.59 10.11 6.79
N TYR A 142 -10.75 9.28 7.38
CA TYR A 142 -9.29 9.48 7.37
C TYR A 142 -8.55 8.52 6.43
N THR A 143 -9.25 7.86 5.50
CA THR A 143 -8.63 6.99 4.50
C THR A 143 -8.29 7.72 3.22
N ASP A 144 -7.33 7.17 2.49
CA ASP A 144 -6.92 7.67 1.19
C ASP A 144 -7.96 7.32 0.12
N PRO A 145 -8.21 8.21 -0.86
CA PRO A 145 -9.24 8.01 -1.86
C PRO A 145 -8.94 6.83 -2.79
N VAL A 146 -9.97 6.05 -3.12
CA VAL A 146 -9.84 4.89 -4.01
C VAL A 146 -9.57 5.34 -5.44
N GLN A 147 -8.47 4.87 -6.00
CA GLN A 147 -8.13 5.10 -7.41
C GLN A 147 -8.58 3.95 -8.32
N LYS A 148 -8.62 2.73 -7.79
CA LYS A 148 -8.99 1.54 -8.56
C LYS A 148 -9.42 0.40 -7.65
N VAL A 149 -10.39 -0.38 -8.09
CA VAL A 149 -10.78 -1.67 -7.50
C VAL A 149 -10.73 -2.72 -8.60
N THR A 150 -10.08 -3.86 -8.35
CA THR A 150 -9.98 -4.92 -9.37
C THR A 150 -9.96 -6.31 -8.75
N ILE A 151 -10.57 -7.26 -9.44
CA ILE A 151 -10.56 -8.70 -9.11
C ILE A 151 -9.60 -9.48 -10.02
N VAL A 152 -8.79 -8.77 -10.80
CA VAL A 152 -7.80 -9.40 -11.69
C VAL A 152 -6.58 -9.81 -10.85
N PRO A 153 -6.24 -11.11 -10.79
CA PRO A 153 -5.19 -11.59 -9.91
C PRO A 153 -3.79 -11.14 -10.38
N ARG A 154 -2.98 -10.68 -9.42
CA ARG A 154 -1.58 -10.26 -9.65
C ARG A 154 -0.66 -10.82 -8.58
N GLY A 155 0.43 -11.45 -9.00
CA GLY A 155 1.36 -12.11 -8.07
C GLY A 155 0.63 -13.05 -7.09
N MET A 156 0.69 -12.72 -5.80
CA MET A 156 0.02 -13.46 -4.73
C MET A 156 -1.42 -12.99 -4.44
N ALA A 157 -1.82 -11.82 -4.93
CA ALA A 157 -3.14 -11.22 -4.68
C ALA A 157 -4.22 -11.78 -5.62
N GLY A 158 -5.40 -12.07 -5.08
CA GLY A 158 -6.59 -12.52 -5.84
C GLY A 158 -7.37 -11.38 -6.47
N GLY A 159 -7.41 -10.24 -5.79
CA GLY A 159 -7.87 -8.93 -6.22
C GLY A 159 -7.16 -7.87 -5.37
N TYR A 160 -7.44 -6.60 -5.58
CA TYR A 160 -7.01 -5.53 -4.67
C TYR A 160 -7.79 -4.22 -4.87
N VAL A 161 -7.85 -3.43 -3.80
CA VAL A 161 -8.17 -1.99 -3.83
C VAL A 161 -6.86 -1.19 -3.82
N MET A 162 -6.77 -0.20 -4.71
CA MET A 162 -5.65 0.75 -4.78
C MET A 162 -6.11 2.14 -4.35
N PRO A 163 -5.88 2.53 -3.09
CA PRO A 163 -5.96 3.92 -2.66
C PRO A 163 -4.84 4.75 -3.29
N LEU A 164 -5.05 6.06 -3.41
CA LEU A 164 -4.04 7.04 -3.79
C LEU A 164 -3.53 7.74 -2.52
N PRO A 165 -2.33 7.40 -2.02
CA PRO A 165 -1.85 7.92 -0.74
C PRO A 165 -1.63 9.43 -0.79
N ASP A 166 -2.03 10.09 0.29
CA ASP A 166 -1.67 11.47 0.56
C ASP A 166 -0.46 11.50 1.50
N GLU A 167 0.73 11.80 0.96
CA GLU A 167 1.99 11.82 1.74
C GLU A 167 2.04 12.96 2.76
N ASP A 168 1.19 13.99 2.61
CA ASP A 168 1.08 15.09 3.56
C ASP A 168 0.09 14.77 4.71
N ALA A 169 -0.60 13.62 4.65
CA ALA A 169 -1.56 13.22 5.67
C ALA A 169 -0.87 12.93 7.01
N ILE A 170 -1.40 13.55 8.06
CA ILE A 170 -0.89 13.35 9.42
C ILE A 170 -1.35 11.98 9.93
N GLU A 171 -0.38 11.09 10.16
CA GLU A 171 -0.60 9.81 10.81
C GLU A 171 -0.99 10.00 12.28
N ASN A 172 -2.18 9.55 12.63
CA ASN A 172 -2.74 9.69 13.96
C ASN A 172 -3.64 8.51 14.30
N ARG A 173 -4.06 8.43 15.57
CA ARG A 173 -4.89 7.32 16.08
C ARG A 173 -6.19 7.12 15.30
N SER A 174 -6.82 8.21 14.84
CA SER A 174 -8.08 8.11 14.07
C SER A 174 -7.83 7.57 12.67
N ARG A 175 -6.75 8.00 12.01
CA ARG A 175 -6.33 7.47 10.70
C ARG A 175 -6.00 5.99 10.78
N PHE A 176 -5.21 5.56 11.77
CA PHE A 176 -4.92 4.13 11.93
C PHE A 176 -6.16 3.29 12.24
N ARG A 177 -7.11 3.80 13.04
CA ARG A 177 -8.39 3.11 13.27
C ARG A 177 -9.18 2.92 11.98
N ASP A 178 -9.24 3.96 11.14
CA ASP A 178 -9.91 3.90 9.84
C ASP A 178 -9.19 2.95 8.86
N MET A 179 -7.84 2.94 8.85
CA MET A 179 -7.04 2.00 8.08
C MET A 179 -7.25 0.55 8.53
N MET A 180 -7.33 0.29 9.84
CA MET A 180 -7.63 -1.05 10.35
C MET A 180 -9.02 -1.51 9.92
N ALA A 181 -10.02 -0.62 9.93
CA ALA A 181 -11.37 -0.94 9.44
C ALA A 181 -11.34 -1.25 7.93
N PHE A 182 -10.59 -0.45 7.15
CA PHE A 182 -10.36 -0.71 5.73
C PHE A 182 -9.75 -2.10 5.48
N LEU A 183 -8.67 -2.47 6.20
CA LEU A 183 -8.03 -3.78 6.08
C LEU A 183 -8.99 -4.94 6.44
N LEU A 184 -9.93 -4.72 7.36
CA LEU A 184 -10.89 -5.75 7.74
C LEU A 184 -12.17 -5.76 6.87
N GLY A 185 -12.27 -4.84 5.90
CA GLY A 185 -13.44 -4.69 5.04
C GLY A 185 -13.75 -5.94 4.20
N GLY A 186 -12.74 -6.56 3.59
CA GLY A 186 -12.93 -7.75 2.76
C GLY A 186 -13.46 -8.94 3.56
N ARG A 187 -12.84 -9.23 4.71
CA ARG A 187 -13.32 -10.26 5.64
C ARG A 187 -14.74 -9.98 6.13
N ALA A 188 -15.02 -8.75 6.55
CA ALA A 188 -16.34 -8.37 7.04
C ALA A 188 -17.43 -8.53 5.97
N ALA A 189 -17.12 -8.24 4.70
CA ALA A 189 -18.04 -8.47 3.58
C ALA A 189 -18.33 -9.96 3.37
N GLU A 190 -17.30 -10.81 3.41
CA GLU A 190 -17.49 -12.26 3.31
C GLU A 190 -18.35 -12.82 4.44
N GLU A 191 -18.15 -12.35 5.68
CA GLU A 191 -18.96 -12.75 6.83
C GLU A 191 -20.43 -12.35 6.67
N ILE A 192 -20.71 -11.16 6.13
CA ILE A 192 -22.08 -10.68 5.92
C ILE A 192 -22.80 -11.45 4.80
N VAL A 193 -22.09 -11.76 3.71
CA VAL A 193 -22.70 -12.30 2.48
C VAL A 193 -22.72 -13.82 2.48
N PHE A 194 -21.61 -14.45 2.88
CA PHE A 194 -21.45 -15.91 2.80
C PHE A 194 -21.53 -16.60 4.16
N GLY A 195 -21.41 -15.87 5.27
CA GLY A 195 -21.43 -16.41 6.63
C GLY A 195 -20.20 -17.24 7.01
N ASN A 196 -19.31 -17.52 6.06
CA ASN A 196 -18.08 -18.27 6.26
C ASN A 196 -16.90 -17.50 5.65
N PRO A 197 -16.03 -16.88 6.47
CA PRO A 197 -14.85 -16.20 5.96
C PRO A 197 -13.87 -17.19 5.35
N THR A 198 -13.21 -16.76 4.28
CA THR A 198 -12.21 -17.55 3.55
C THR A 198 -10.79 -17.28 4.05
N THR A 199 -9.83 -18.07 3.57
CA THR A 199 -8.40 -17.84 3.82
C THR A 199 -7.82 -16.67 3.02
N GLY A 200 -8.61 -16.05 2.12
CA GLY A 200 -8.16 -14.93 1.29
C GLY A 200 -7.74 -13.69 2.08
N ALA A 201 -8.34 -13.48 3.26
CA ALA A 201 -8.06 -12.34 4.14
C ALA A 201 -6.76 -12.46 4.96
N SER A 202 -5.93 -13.49 4.75
CA SER A 202 -4.73 -13.75 5.58
C SER A 202 -3.75 -12.57 5.59
N ASN A 203 -3.52 -11.96 4.41
CA ASN A 203 -2.61 -10.82 4.30
C ASN A 203 -3.15 -9.58 5.02
N ASP A 204 -4.47 -9.36 4.97
CA ASP A 204 -5.08 -8.22 5.65
C ASP A 204 -5.06 -8.40 7.18
N LEU A 205 -5.27 -9.64 7.65
CA LEU A 205 -5.13 -9.99 9.06
C LEU A 205 -3.69 -9.80 9.56
N GLU A 206 -2.69 -10.14 8.75
CA GLU A 206 -1.30 -9.90 9.10
C GLU A 206 -1.01 -8.39 9.19
N GLN A 207 -1.45 -7.62 8.18
CA GLN A 207 -1.24 -6.17 8.13
C GLN A 207 -1.95 -5.44 9.28
N VAL A 208 -3.22 -5.77 9.56
CA VAL A 208 -3.98 -5.13 10.64
C VAL A 208 -3.39 -5.48 12.01
N THR A 209 -2.92 -6.73 12.19
CA THR A 209 -2.26 -7.15 13.44
C THR A 209 -0.94 -6.41 13.63
N ARG A 210 -0.13 -6.27 12.58
CA ARG A 210 1.12 -5.51 12.62
C ARG A 210 0.88 -4.04 12.95
N LEU A 211 -0.12 -3.42 12.34
CA LEU A 211 -0.49 -2.03 12.61
C LEU A 211 -0.99 -1.86 14.05
N ALA A 212 -1.90 -2.71 14.52
CA ALA A 212 -2.40 -2.68 15.88
C ALA A 212 -1.28 -2.86 16.91
N ARG A 213 -0.36 -3.81 16.67
CA ARG A 213 0.81 -4.00 17.53
C ARG A 213 1.70 -2.77 17.54
N ALA A 214 2.02 -2.17 16.38
CA ALA A 214 2.80 -0.93 16.31
C ALA A 214 2.12 0.25 17.03
N MET A 215 0.79 0.37 16.93
CA MET A 215 0.01 1.37 17.68
C MET A 215 0.22 1.22 19.19
N VAL A 216 0.21 -0.01 19.70
CA VAL A 216 0.35 -0.30 21.13
C VAL A 216 1.80 -0.19 21.59
N THR A 217 2.75 -0.75 20.83
CA THR A 217 4.13 -0.93 21.29
C THR A 217 5.07 0.20 20.88
N SER A 218 4.96 0.75 19.68
CA SER A 218 5.95 1.70 19.14
C SER A 218 5.43 3.13 19.06
N LEU A 219 4.11 3.32 18.99
CA LEU A 219 3.48 4.62 18.80
C LEU A 219 2.79 5.15 20.06
N GLY A 220 2.79 4.40 21.16
CA GLY A 220 2.21 4.82 22.43
C GLY A 220 0.72 5.16 22.37
N MET A 221 -0.05 4.48 21.50
CA MET A 221 -1.47 4.77 21.25
C MET A 221 -2.44 3.88 22.05
N SER A 222 -1.96 3.22 23.10
CA SER A 222 -2.78 2.53 24.10
C SER A 222 -3.04 3.43 25.31
N GLU A 223 -4.30 3.58 25.71
CA GLU A 223 -4.66 4.32 26.92
C GLU A 223 -4.25 3.56 28.19
N ARG A 224 -4.25 2.23 28.14
CA ARG A 224 -3.92 1.36 29.28
C ARG A 224 -2.42 1.35 29.57
N LEU A 225 -1.58 1.36 28.54
CA LEU A 225 -0.12 1.35 28.66
C LEU A 225 0.51 2.75 28.64
N GLY A 226 -0.22 3.74 28.14
CA GLY A 226 0.25 5.12 28.04
C GLY A 226 1.28 5.34 26.91
N PRO A 227 1.90 6.54 26.89
CA PRO A 227 2.79 6.97 25.81
C PRO A 227 4.22 6.41 25.99
N LEU A 228 4.35 5.08 26.03
CA LEU A 228 5.62 4.37 26.18
C LEU A 228 5.92 3.52 24.94
N THR A 229 7.21 3.25 24.72
CA THR A 229 7.66 2.31 23.70
C THR A 229 8.04 0.97 24.34
N PHE A 230 7.53 -0.13 23.79
CA PHE A 230 7.76 -1.50 24.22
C PHE A 230 8.47 -2.30 23.12
N GLY A 231 9.42 -3.14 23.53
CA GLY A 231 10.32 -3.88 22.65
C GLY A 231 11.43 -2.96 22.16
N GLN A 232 12.67 -3.26 22.52
CA GLN A 232 13.81 -2.65 21.84
C GLN A 232 14.04 -3.44 20.54
N ARG A 233 13.90 -2.76 19.40
CA ARG A 233 14.65 -3.15 18.21
C ARG A 233 16.10 -2.76 18.46
N GLU A 234 16.83 -3.56 19.24
CA GLU A 234 18.28 -3.55 19.09
C GLU A 234 18.57 -4.10 17.69
N GLU A 235 18.89 -3.23 16.74
CA GLU A 235 19.52 -3.60 15.46
C GLU A 235 20.96 -4.11 15.68
N MET A 236 21.20 -4.94 16.71
CA MET A 236 22.46 -5.65 16.88
C MET A 236 22.44 -6.91 16.00
N VAL A 237 22.62 -6.71 14.69
CA VAL A 237 22.89 -7.78 13.74
C VAL A 237 24.37 -8.17 13.84
N PHE A 238 24.72 -8.93 14.88
CA PHE A 238 25.98 -9.68 14.88
C PHE A 238 25.77 -11.02 14.17
N LEU A 239 26.81 -11.53 13.50
CA LEU A 239 26.82 -12.74 12.65
C LEU A 239 25.87 -13.86 13.13
N GLY A 240 24.78 -14.09 12.37
CA GLY A 240 24.15 -15.41 12.28
C GLY A 240 23.31 -15.88 13.48
N ARG A 241 22.81 -14.99 14.35
CA ARG A 241 21.75 -15.34 15.31
C ARG A 241 20.43 -14.69 14.93
N GLU A 242 19.37 -15.47 14.99
CA GLU A 242 17.99 -15.04 14.73
C GLU A 242 17.68 -13.71 15.42
N ILE A 243 16.94 -12.84 14.73
CA ILE A 243 16.41 -11.58 15.27
C ILE A 243 15.46 -11.95 16.40
N SER A 244 15.97 -12.07 17.61
CA SER A 244 15.14 -12.15 18.81
C SER A 244 14.73 -10.73 19.16
N GLU A 245 13.44 -10.40 19.02
CA GLU A 245 12.88 -9.21 19.67
C GLU A 245 13.21 -9.32 21.16
N GLN A 246 14.15 -8.51 21.66
CA GLN A 246 14.38 -8.46 23.09
C GLN A 246 13.17 -7.78 23.74
N ARG A 247 12.34 -8.61 24.40
CA ARG A 247 11.27 -8.14 25.27
C ARG A 247 11.91 -7.42 26.45
N ASN A 248 11.82 -6.09 26.45
CA ASN A 248 12.26 -5.25 27.56
C ASN A 248 11.11 -4.98 28.56
N TYR A 249 10.12 -5.88 28.61
CA TYR A 249 8.91 -5.76 29.43
C TYR A 249 8.53 -7.13 30.02
N SER A 250 7.76 -7.13 31.11
CA SER A 250 7.33 -8.35 31.81
C SER A 250 6.27 -9.13 31.02
N GLU A 251 6.06 -10.41 31.37
CA GLU A 251 4.97 -11.21 30.79
C GLU A 251 3.59 -10.60 31.08
N GLU A 252 3.40 -9.96 32.24
CA GLU A 252 2.17 -9.21 32.54
C GLU A 252 1.93 -8.08 31.53
N VAL A 253 2.98 -7.32 31.19
CA VAL A 253 2.87 -6.28 30.15
C VAL A 253 2.65 -6.89 28.77
N ALA A 254 3.23 -8.06 28.48
CA ALA A 254 2.99 -8.77 27.22
C ALA A 254 1.52 -9.16 27.06
N GLU A 255 0.89 -9.70 28.11
CA GLU A 255 -0.53 -10.04 28.13
C GLU A 255 -1.40 -8.79 27.91
N ILE A 256 -1.04 -7.67 28.54
CA ILE A 256 -1.74 -6.38 28.33
C ILE A 256 -1.62 -5.91 26.87
N ILE A 257 -0.44 -6.05 26.26
CA ILE A 257 -0.23 -5.70 24.85
C ILE A 257 -1.14 -6.55 23.96
N ASP A 258 -1.18 -7.87 24.17
CA ASP A 258 -1.98 -8.78 23.36
C ASP A 258 -3.49 -8.51 23.49
N ASP A 259 -3.95 -8.19 24.71
CA ASP A 259 -5.34 -7.78 24.96
C ASP A 259 -5.69 -6.47 24.24
N GLU A 260 -4.81 -5.47 24.30
CA GLU A 260 -5.02 -4.19 23.63
C GLU A 260 -5.02 -4.34 22.10
N VAL A 261 -4.13 -5.17 21.55
CA VAL A 261 -4.12 -5.51 20.12
C VAL A 261 -5.42 -6.19 19.71
N ARG A 262 -5.87 -7.20 20.48
CA ARG A 262 -7.14 -7.89 20.24
C ARG A 262 -8.32 -6.91 20.29
N ARG A 263 -8.35 -6.00 21.26
CA ARG A 263 -9.39 -4.97 21.40
C ARG A 263 -9.44 -4.07 20.16
N LEU A 264 -8.30 -3.53 19.73
CA LEU A 264 -8.21 -2.64 18.56
C LEU A 264 -8.70 -3.31 17.27
N ILE A 265 -8.26 -4.56 17.03
CA ILE A 265 -8.68 -5.33 15.85
C ILE A 265 -10.19 -5.64 15.90
N THR A 266 -10.71 -6.00 17.07
CA THR A 266 -12.13 -6.31 17.25
C THR A 266 -13.00 -5.07 17.01
N GLU A 267 -12.62 -3.92 17.55
CA GLU A 267 -13.30 -2.64 17.32
C GLU A 267 -13.29 -2.25 15.83
N ALA A 268 -12.14 -2.41 15.16
CA ALA A 268 -12.01 -2.15 13.73
C ALA A 268 -12.90 -3.09 12.90
N HIS A 269 -12.96 -4.38 13.26
CA HIS A 269 -13.83 -5.35 12.60
C HIS A 269 -15.31 -4.99 12.76
N GLN A 270 -15.74 -4.65 13.98
CA GLN A 270 -17.10 -4.22 14.26
C GLN A 270 -17.48 -2.96 13.48
N ARG A 271 -16.54 -2.01 13.35
CA ARG A 271 -16.73 -0.79 12.54
C ARG A 271 -16.92 -1.13 11.06
N ALA A 272 -16.11 -2.03 10.50
CA ALA A 272 -16.28 -2.51 9.13
C ALA A 272 -17.65 -3.20 8.93
N LEU A 273 -18.02 -4.13 9.84
CA LEU A 273 -19.32 -4.80 9.81
C LEU A 273 -20.50 -3.83 9.87
N LYS A 274 -20.41 -2.80 10.72
CA LYS A 274 -21.45 -1.78 10.85
C LYS A 274 -21.66 -1.05 9.52
N VAL A 275 -20.58 -0.51 8.94
CA VAL A 275 -20.62 0.23 7.66
C VAL A 275 -21.18 -0.64 6.53
N LEU A 276 -20.72 -1.89 6.42
CA LEU A 276 -21.17 -2.79 5.35
C LEU A 276 -22.62 -3.25 5.53
N ARG A 277 -23.12 -3.35 6.77
CA ARG A 277 -24.54 -3.63 7.04
C ARG A 277 -25.42 -2.43 6.71
N GLU A 278 -24.99 -1.22 7.09
CA GLU A 278 -25.70 0.03 6.81
C GLU A 278 -25.75 0.33 5.30
N HIS A 279 -24.73 -0.06 4.55
CA HIS A 279 -24.57 0.21 3.11
C HIS A 279 -24.49 -1.07 2.27
N ARG A 280 -25.31 -2.07 2.62
CA ARG A 280 -25.35 -3.37 1.94
C ARG A 280 -25.70 -3.25 0.45
N ASP A 281 -26.57 -2.30 0.10
CA ASP A 281 -26.93 -1.97 -1.27
C ASP A 281 -25.69 -1.57 -2.10
N LYS A 282 -24.81 -0.74 -1.55
CA LYS A 282 -23.57 -0.30 -2.22
C LYS A 282 -22.56 -1.43 -2.36
N LEU A 283 -22.46 -2.30 -1.35
CA LEU A 283 -21.63 -3.51 -1.41
C LEU A 283 -22.07 -4.42 -2.57
N GLU A 284 -23.37 -4.75 -2.63
CA GLU A 284 -23.93 -5.61 -3.68
C GLU A 284 -23.80 -4.97 -5.07
N LEU A 285 -24.03 -3.66 -5.18
CA LEU A 285 -23.88 -2.92 -6.43
C LEU A 285 -22.45 -3.00 -6.97
N LEU A 286 -21.46 -2.72 -6.12
CA LEU A 286 -20.06 -2.74 -6.53
C LEU A 286 -19.57 -4.16 -6.84
N ALA A 287 -19.96 -5.15 -6.02
CA ALA A 287 -19.59 -6.54 -6.27
C ALA A 287 -20.14 -7.04 -7.61
N LYS A 288 -21.41 -6.74 -7.93
CA LYS A 288 -22.01 -7.06 -9.25
C LYS A 288 -21.25 -6.40 -10.38
N ARG A 289 -20.92 -5.11 -10.23
CA ARG A 289 -20.15 -4.39 -11.24
C ARG A 289 -18.76 -5.01 -11.46
N LEU A 290 -18.06 -5.39 -10.39
CA LEU A 290 -16.77 -6.07 -10.49
C LEU A 290 -16.88 -7.42 -11.19
N MET A 291 -17.96 -8.17 -10.99
CA MET A 291 -18.17 -9.43 -11.72
C MET A 291 -18.35 -9.20 -13.23
N GLU A 292 -18.93 -8.08 -13.64
CA GLU A 292 -19.14 -7.70 -15.05
C GLU A 292 -17.86 -7.21 -15.73
N VAL A 293 -17.17 -6.22 -15.13
CA VAL A 293 -16.05 -5.50 -15.79
C VAL A 293 -14.66 -5.82 -15.23
N GLU A 294 -14.58 -6.58 -14.15
CA GLU A 294 -13.36 -7.04 -13.46
C GLU A 294 -12.48 -5.94 -12.84
N THR A 295 -12.61 -4.70 -13.33
CA THR A 295 -11.88 -3.53 -12.83
C THR A 295 -12.80 -2.31 -12.90
N VAL A 296 -12.92 -1.62 -11.77
CA VAL A 296 -13.65 -0.36 -11.64
C VAL A 296 -12.65 0.75 -11.36
N SER A 297 -12.69 1.81 -12.17
CA SER A 297 -11.84 2.99 -11.97
C SER A 297 -12.32 3.83 -10.78
N GLY A 298 -11.46 4.66 -10.20
CA GLY A 298 -11.84 5.52 -9.07
C GLY A 298 -13.02 6.43 -9.39
N SER A 299 -13.03 7.08 -10.56
CA SER A 299 -14.16 7.92 -10.99
C SER A 299 -15.47 7.14 -11.11
N GLU A 300 -15.41 5.91 -11.63
CA GLU A 300 -16.56 5.03 -11.73
C GLU A 300 -17.04 4.57 -10.34
N PHE A 301 -16.10 4.20 -9.47
CA PHE A 301 -16.37 3.83 -8.08
C PHE A 301 -17.10 4.95 -7.33
N TYR A 302 -16.58 6.18 -7.37
CA TYR A 302 -17.23 7.33 -6.71
C TYR A 302 -18.60 7.65 -7.33
N ALA A 303 -18.80 7.42 -8.63
CA ALA A 303 -20.12 7.56 -9.27
C ALA A 303 -21.13 6.51 -8.75
N LEU A 304 -20.70 5.24 -8.58
CA LEU A 304 -21.53 4.18 -7.98
C LEU A 304 -21.90 4.50 -6.52
N MET A 305 -20.91 4.91 -5.73
CA MET A 305 -21.12 5.20 -4.31
C MET A 305 -22.07 6.39 -4.11
N SER A 306 -21.92 7.45 -4.91
CA SER A 306 -22.78 8.64 -4.84
C SER A 306 -24.16 8.48 -5.48
N GLY A 307 -24.45 7.36 -6.15
CA GLY A 307 -25.73 7.10 -6.82
C GLY A 307 -25.91 7.82 -8.16
N ARG A 308 -24.87 8.45 -8.70
CA ARG A 308 -24.94 9.25 -9.95
C ARG A 308 -24.96 8.41 -11.24
N MET A 309 -24.95 7.08 -11.16
CA MET A 309 -25.03 6.22 -12.35
C MET A 309 -26.45 5.91 -12.81
N GLU A 310 -27.46 6.03 -11.95
CA GLU A 310 -28.86 5.74 -12.34
C GLU A 310 -29.39 6.77 -13.37
N GLU A 311 -28.82 7.98 -13.42
CA GLU A 311 -29.23 9.00 -14.39
C GLU A 311 -28.71 8.75 -15.82
N ALA A 312 -27.70 7.90 -16.01
CA ALA A 312 -27.09 7.67 -17.32
C ALA A 312 -27.68 6.46 -18.09
N SER A 313 -28.51 5.65 -17.43
CA SER A 313 -29.05 4.40 -18.00
C SER A 313 -30.55 4.45 -18.32
N THR A 314 -31.22 5.61 -18.19
CA THR A 314 -32.58 5.76 -18.70
C THR A 314 -32.51 6.08 -20.19
N PRO A 315 -32.94 5.19 -21.10
CA PRO A 315 -33.04 5.55 -22.50
C PRO A 315 -34.13 6.61 -22.62
N ALA A 316 -33.77 7.78 -23.14
CA ALA A 316 -34.75 8.78 -23.56
C ALA A 316 -35.73 8.09 -24.52
N SER A 317 -37.00 8.06 -24.12
CA SER A 317 -38.13 7.63 -24.93
C SER A 317 -38.40 8.63 -26.05
#